data_AF-A0A9D9A044-F1
#
_entry.id   AF-A0A9D9A044-F1
#
_cell.length_a   1.000
_cell.length_b   1.000
_cell.length_c   1.000
_cell.angle_alpha   90.00
_cell.angle_beta   90.00
_cell.angle_gamma   90.00
#
_symmetry.space_group_name_H-M   'P 1'
#
loop_
_entity.id
_entity.type
_entity.pdbx_description
1 polymer ?
#
loop_
_entity_poly.entity_id
_entity_poly.type
_entity_poly.pdbx_seq_one_letter_code
_entity_poly.pdbx_strand_id
1 'polypeptide(L)'
;MSALDAILIVLAVLALLGVIFEEVIHINKAKVTLFFGTMSWMLLFLFSDSPDETSAISAGLSESIAEIAGLWLFLVAAMTFVAYLNKKGMIENVIYLIMPKQVSERRLLFLTGLFCFIFSSLADNITATLVSCSLILSLDLELKKRIQFVTLVVFAVNSGGVSLITGDVTTLMIFLAEKVEILTLLTLAIPASITVFILAVFLSRGLTGTVTLRSNTTPVRRVDAVISGLFLLTILSTIAGNALFGIPPVLTFLFGLSIMFLVSRFMSDDSDLDPILEYIRIIEFETLLFFLGILLLVGMLKEIHALDSLVAIYDVLPPLYANYLMGIFSAVIDNVPLTAALLKAGIDMSPGEWMGLTYAVGVGGSLLVIGSAAGIVAMSKVPGLTFAAYMRYLAHLLAAYTLGYAGVFMLGRFIN
;
A
#
# COMPACT_ATOMS: atom_id res chain seq x y z
N MET A 1 -3.58 33.87 -7.30
CA MET A 1 -2.69 32.92 -7.98
C MET A 1 -1.66 33.71 -8.78
N SER A 2 -0.40 33.63 -8.35
CA SER A 2 0.74 34.21 -9.05
C SER A 2 1.03 33.45 -10.36
N ALA A 3 1.87 34.01 -11.23
CA ALA A 3 2.33 33.28 -12.42
C ALA A 3 3.17 32.05 -12.05
N LEU A 4 3.92 32.12 -10.95
CA LEU A 4 4.70 31.01 -10.40
C LEU A 4 3.77 29.88 -9.93
N ASP A 5 2.71 30.20 -9.17
CA ASP A 5 1.73 29.21 -8.71
C ASP A 5 1.11 28.44 -9.88
N ALA A 6 0.76 29.15 -10.96
CA ALA A 6 0.21 28.53 -12.15
C ALA A 6 1.22 27.58 -12.83
N ILE A 7 2.48 27.97 -12.92
CA ILE A 7 3.56 27.10 -13.44
C ILE A 7 3.70 25.86 -12.55
N LEU A 8 3.76 26.03 -11.24
CA LEU A 8 3.91 24.94 -10.28
C LEU A 8 2.76 23.95 -10.32
N ILE A 9 1.51 24.43 -10.47
CA ILE A 9 0.34 23.58 -10.69
C ILE A 9 0.47 22.81 -12.00
N VAL A 10 0.90 23.45 -13.09
CA VAL A 10 1.14 22.76 -14.37
C VAL A 10 2.21 21.68 -14.22
N LEU A 11 3.30 21.93 -13.48
CA LEU A 11 4.32 20.92 -13.20
C LEU A 11 3.75 19.73 -12.43
N ALA A 12 2.91 19.97 -11.42
CA ALA A 12 2.25 18.90 -10.67
C ALA A 12 1.30 18.07 -11.56
N VAL A 13 0.52 18.72 -12.43
CA VAL A 13 -0.35 18.03 -13.39
C VAL A 13 0.47 17.20 -14.38
N LEU A 14 1.56 17.76 -14.92
CA LEU A 14 2.47 17.03 -15.81
C LEU A 14 3.10 15.81 -15.14
N ALA A 15 3.46 15.93 -13.85
CA ALA A 15 3.96 14.81 -13.07
C ALA A 15 2.91 13.70 -12.93
N LEU A 16 1.68 14.05 -12.55
CA LEU A 16 0.57 13.09 -12.43
C LEU A 16 0.24 12.42 -13.77
N LEU A 17 0.21 13.18 -14.86
CA LEU A 17 0.01 12.64 -16.20
C LEU A 17 1.16 11.70 -16.60
N GLY A 18 2.40 12.03 -16.25
CA GLY A 18 3.54 11.17 -16.50
C GLY A 18 3.48 9.84 -15.73
N VAL A 19 2.93 9.84 -14.51
CA VAL A 19 2.65 8.60 -13.76
C VAL A 19 1.55 7.77 -14.46
N ILE A 20 0.44 8.41 -14.83
CA ILE A 20 -0.70 7.73 -15.48
C ILE A 20 -0.31 7.12 -16.83
N PHE A 21 0.52 7.82 -17.61
CA PHE A 21 0.95 7.40 -18.93
C PHE A 21 2.30 6.69 -18.96
N GLU A 22 2.85 6.27 -17.82
CA GLU A 22 4.16 5.58 -17.71
C GLU A 22 4.34 4.47 -18.75
N GLU A 23 3.32 3.62 -18.93
CA GLU A 23 3.37 2.51 -19.90
C GLU A 23 3.44 2.97 -21.37
N VAL A 24 2.92 4.17 -21.67
CA VAL A 24 2.91 4.75 -23.03
C VAL A 24 4.19 5.54 -23.30
N ILE A 25 4.66 6.31 -22.32
CA ILE A 25 5.86 7.15 -22.47
C ILE A 25 7.16 6.39 -22.21
N HIS A 26 7.08 5.21 -21.58
CA HIS A 26 8.22 4.39 -21.16
C HIS A 26 9.24 5.12 -20.27
N ILE A 27 8.78 6.14 -19.54
CA ILE A 27 9.56 6.87 -18.54
C ILE A 27 9.06 6.45 -17.17
N ASN A 28 9.99 5.95 -16.36
CA ASN A 28 9.68 5.47 -15.03
C ASN A 28 9.04 6.55 -14.15
N LYS A 29 7.95 6.20 -13.46
CA LYS A 29 7.20 7.14 -12.61
C LYS A 29 8.04 7.79 -11.52
N ALA A 30 8.97 7.06 -10.91
CA ALA A 30 9.82 7.60 -9.86
C ALA A 30 10.75 8.70 -10.38
N LYS A 31 11.24 8.55 -11.61
CA LYS A 31 12.08 9.57 -12.26
C LYS A 31 11.27 10.83 -12.56
N VAL A 32 10.04 10.67 -13.08
CA VAL A 32 9.13 11.78 -13.39
C VAL A 32 8.80 12.57 -12.13
N THR A 33 8.32 11.90 -11.08
CA THR A 33 7.85 12.58 -9.87
C THR A 33 8.99 13.22 -9.10
N LEU A 34 10.17 12.57 -9.06
CA LEU A 34 11.35 13.16 -8.42
C LEU A 34 11.82 14.41 -9.18
N PHE A 35 11.86 14.37 -10.51
CA PHE A 35 12.23 15.52 -11.33
C PHE A 35 11.30 16.71 -11.08
N PHE A 36 9.99 16.52 -11.25
CA PHE A 36 9.03 17.61 -11.08
C PHE A 36 8.93 18.08 -9.62
N GLY A 37 8.98 17.17 -8.64
CA GLY A 37 8.94 17.51 -7.22
C GLY A 37 10.12 18.37 -6.79
N THR A 38 11.35 17.93 -7.09
CA THR A 38 12.56 18.70 -6.76
C THR A 38 12.62 20.02 -7.53
N MET A 39 12.26 20.02 -8.81
CA MET A 39 12.20 21.24 -9.62
C MET A 39 11.22 22.27 -9.05
N SER A 40 10.07 21.82 -8.56
CA SER A 40 9.05 22.72 -7.99
C SER A 40 9.56 23.44 -6.74
N TRP A 41 10.23 22.73 -5.83
CA TRP A 41 10.86 23.35 -4.67
C TRP A 41 12.00 24.30 -5.07
N MET A 42 12.86 23.91 -6.01
CA MET A 42 13.92 24.81 -6.51
C MET A 42 13.34 26.12 -7.08
N LEU A 43 12.22 26.05 -7.81
CA LEU A 43 11.55 27.24 -8.34
C LEU A 43 11.01 28.14 -7.22
N LEU A 44 10.44 27.58 -6.15
CA LEU A 44 10.04 28.40 -4.98
C LEU A 44 11.21 29.19 -4.40
N PHE A 45 12.39 28.56 -4.22
CA PHE A 45 13.58 29.25 -3.74
C PHE A 45 14.16 30.28 -4.73
N LEU A 46 14.09 30.02 -6.04
CA LEU A 46 14.63 30.92 -7.06
C LEU A 46 13.81 32.20 -7.21
N PHE A 47 12.51 32.12 -6.93
CA PHE A 47 11.56 33.20 -7.11
C PHE A 47 11.03 33.76 -5.79
N SER A 48 11.71 33.49 -4.66
CA SER A 48 11.40 34.14 -3.39
C SER A 48 11.84 35.60 -3.42
N ASP A 49 10.96 36.51 -3.03
CA ASP A 49 11.18 37.96 -3.13
C ASP A 49 11.88 38.53 -1.89
N SER A 50 11.91 37.76 -0.78
CA SER A 50 12.49 38.21 0.50
C SER A 50 13.20 37.11 1.29
N PRO A 51 14.10 37.50 2.22
CA PRO A 51 14.70 36.56 3.18
C PRO A 51 13.67 35.86 4.08
N ASP A 52 12.58 36.55 4.42
CA ASP A 52 11.51 36.00 5.27
C ASP A 52 10.73 34.92 4.52
N GLU A 53 10.36 35.17 3.25
CA GLU A 53 9.72 34.18 2.39
C GLU A 53 10.63 32.97 2.13
N THR A 54 11.91 33.21 1.87
CA THR A 54 12.91 32.14 1.71
C THR A 54 12.99 31.26 2.98
N SER A 55 12.89 31.89 4.15
CA SER A 55 12.90 31.17 5.44
C SER A 55 11.62 30.36 5.64
N ALA A 56 10.45 30.88 5.23
CA ALA A 56 9.19 30.16 5.25
C ALA A 56 9.23 28.91 4.33
N ILE A 57 9.67 29.08 3.07
CA ILE A 57 9.85 27.97 2.12
C ILE A 57 10.83 26.92 2.69
N SER A 58 11.94 27.36 3.31
CA SER A 58 12.90 26.47 3.95
C SER A 58 12.31 25.67 5.11
N ALA A 59 11.42 26.29 5.90
CA ALA A 59 10.72 25.61 6.97
C ALA A 59 9.73 24.57 6.40
N GLY A 60 8.92 24.94 5.40
CA GLY A 60 7.97 24.05 4.73
C GLY A 60 8.66 22.85 4.04
N LEU A 61 9.82 23.07 3.43
CA LEU A 61 10.63 22.00 2.86
C LEU A 61 11.16 21.06 3.96
N SER A 62 11.64 21.62 5.07
CA SER A 62 12.18 20.83 6.19
C SER A 62 11.10 19.95 6.83
N GLU A 63 9.88 20.48 7.03
CA GLU A 63 8.71 19.72 7.48
C GLU A 63 8.40 18.58 6.51
N SER A 64 8.32 18.89 5.20
CA SER A 64 8.05 17.88 4.17
C SER A 64 9.13 16.79 4.13
N ILE A 65 10.41 17.15 4.23
CA ILE A 65 11.51 16.19 4.26
C ILE A 65 11.44 15.30 5.52
N ALA A 66 11.11 15.87 6.68
CA ALA A 66 10.99 15.10 7.92
C ALA A 66 9.88 14.03 7.85
N GLU A 67 8.71 14.40 7.35
CA GLU A 67 7.59 13.47 7.11
C GLU A 67 8.01 12.34 6.15
N ILE A 68 8.60 12.71 5.02
CA ILE A 68 9.08 11.76 4.00
C ILE A 68 10.14 10.84 4.59
N ALA A 69 11.11 11.37 5.33
CA ALA A 69 12.20 10.59 5.91
C ALA A 69 11.69 9.55 6.92
N GLY A 70 10.71 9.92 7.76
CA GLY A 70 10.07 9.00 8.70
C GLY A 70 9.40 7.82 7.99
N LEU A 71 8.60 8.11 6.95
CA LEU A 71 7.96 7.12 6.11
C LEU A 71 8.98 6.24 5.37
N TRP A 72 9.99 6.85 4.76
CA TRP A 72 11.02 6.18 3.97
C TRP A 72 11.84 5.21 4.81
N LEU A 73 12.30 5.63 5.99
CA LEU A 73 13.07 4.79 6.92
C LEU A 73 12.25 3.60 7.43
N PHE A 74 10.96 3.82 7.75
CA PHE A 74 10.07 2.74 8.15
C PHE A 74 9.90 1.72 7.03
N LEU A 75 9.61 2.18 5.81
CA LEU A 75 9.40 1.29 4.66
C LEU A 75 10.66 0.52 4.29
N VAL A 76 11.84 1.16 4.32
CA VAL A 76 13.11 0.45 4.08
C VAL A 76 13.29 -0.71 5.04
N ALA A 77 13.02 -0.50 6.34
CA ALA A 77 13.13 -1.56 7.33
C ALA A 77 12.11 -2.68 7.08
N ALA A 78 10.83 -2.32 6.88
CA ALA A 78 9.76 -3.29 6.64
C ALA A 78 9.99 -4.11 5.36
N MET A 79 10.27 -3.44 4.24
CA MET A 79 10.52 -4.09 2.95
C MET A 79 11.79 -4.96 2.98
N THR A 80 12.80 -4.61 3.77
CA THR A 80 14.00 -5.46 3.89
C THR A 80 13.68 -6.81 4.56
N PHE A 81 12.85 -6.82 5.61
CA PHE A 81 12.36 -8.07 6.21
C PHE A 81 11.58 -8.90 5.19
N VAL A 82 10.64 -8.28 4.50
CA VAL A 82 9.78 -8.96 3.52
C VAL A 82 10.60 -9.51 2.36
N ALA A 83 11.53 -8.74 1.81
CA ALA A 83 12.44 -9.16 0.74
C ALA A 83 13.30 -10.36 1.17
N TYR A 84 13.78 -10.35 2.41
CA TYR A 84 14.51 -11.48 2.99
C TYR A 84 13.66 -12.75 3.05
N LEU A 85 12.48 -12.67 3.66
CA LEU A 85 11.58 -13.81 3.80
C LEU A 85 11.11 -14.36 2.45
N ASN A 86 10.90 -13.48 1.46
CA ASN A 86 10.53 -13.87 0.11
C ASN A 86 11.67 -14.63 -0.59
N LYS A 87 12.89 -14.08 -0.62
CA LYS A 87 14.03 -14.72 -1.28
C LYS A 87 14.41 -16.07 -0.64
N LYS A 88 14.16 -16.24 0.67
CA LYS A 88 14.34 -17.51 1.39
C LYS A 88 13.21 -18.52 1.20
N GLY A 89 12.15 -18.16 0.47
CA GLY A 89 10.99 -19.03 0.25
C GLY A 89 10.15 -19.26 1.51
N MET A 90 10.31 -18.42 2.54
CA MET A 90 9.58 -18.57 3.81
C MET A 90 8.09 -18.34 3.61
N ILE A 91 7.71 -17.39 2.76
CA ILE A 91 6.31 -17.07 2.48
C ILE A 91 5.64 -18.25 1.77
N GLU A 92 6.25 -18.78 0.69
CA GLU A 92 5.73 -19.95 -0.03
C GLU A 92 5.59 -21.17 0.88
N ASN A 93 6.56 -21.40 1.78
CA ASN A 93 6.49 -22.48 2.76
C ASN A 93 5.28 -22.33 3.71
N VAL A 94 4.96 -21.11 4.17
CA VAL A 94 3.76 -20.86 4.99
C VAL A 94 2.49 -21.21 4.23
N ILE A 95 2.42 -20.88 2.93
CA ILE A 95 1.27 -21.22 2.09
C ILE A 95 1.11 -22.74 1.98
N TYR A 96 2.18 -23.47 1.65
CA TYR A 96 2.13 -24.93 1.52
C TYR A 96 1.85 -25.64 2.86
N LEU A 97 2.21 -25.02 3.99
CA LEU A 97 1.90 -25.54 5.31
C LEU A 97 0.39 -25.50 5.61
N ILE A 98 -0.30 -24.44 5.17
CA ILE A 98 -1.72 -24.21 5.45
C ILE A 98 -2.62 -24.88 4.39
N MET A 99 -2.12 -25.03 3.16
CA MET A 99 -2.91 -25.48 2.02
C MET A 99 -2.96 -27.02 1.93
N PRO A 100 -4.16 -27.63 1.82
CA PRO A 100 -4.27 -29.08 1.65
C PRO A 100 -3.83 -29.51 0.24
N LYS A 101 -3.26 -30.72 0.13
CA LYS A 101 -2.74 -31.27 -1.15
C LYS A 101 -3.76 -31.27 -2.29
N GLN A 102 -5.03 -31.51 -1.98
CA GLN A 102 -6.13 -31.43 -2.93
C GLN A 102 -7.27 -30.62 -2.31
N VAL A 103 -7.81 -29.68 -3.08
CA VAL A 103 -8.80 -28.73 -2.59
C VAL A 103 -9.79 -28.39 -3.69
N SER A 104 -11.05 -28.13 -3.34
CA SER A 104 -12.00 -27.61 -4.32
C SER A 104 -11.64 -26.19 -4.72
N GLU A 105 -11.89 -25.81 -5.97
CA GLU A 105 -11.62 -24.45 -6.46
C GLU A 105 -12.29 -23.38 -5.58
N ARG A 106 -13.51 -23.64 -5.08
CA ARG A 106 -14.19 -22.73 -4.16
C ARG A 106 -13.42 -22.55 -2.87
N ARG A 107 -13.06 -23.65 -2.21
CA ARG A 107 -12.34 -23.58 -0.92
C ARG A 107 -10.97 -22.93 -1.12
N LEU A 108 -10.31 -23.21 -2.24
CA LEU A 108 -9.05 -22.56 -2.60
C LEU A 108 -9.22 -21.05 -2.77
N LEU A 109 -10.28 -20.59 -3.44
CA LEU A 109 -10.55 -19.15 -3.60
C LEU A 109 -10.68 -18.45 -2.24
N PHE A 110 -11.42 -19.03 -1.28
CA PHE A 110 -11.53 -18.47 0.07
C PHE A 110 -10.20 -18.47 0.82
N LEU A 111 -9.43 -19.56 0.75
CA LEU A 111 -8.11 -19.64 1.37
C LEU A 111 -7.14 -18.62 0.77
N THR A 112 -7.16 -18.44 -0.55
CA THR A 112 -6.38 -17.41 -1.25
C THR A 112 -6.78 -16.01 -0.78
N GLY A 113 -8.07 -15.70 -0.72
CA GLY A 113 -8.53 -14.38 -0.24
C GLY A 113 -8.08 -14.09 1.19
N LEU A 114 -8.24 -15.05 2.10
CA LEU A 114 -7.80 -14.93 3.49
C LEU A 114 -6.27 -14.78 3.60
N PHE A 115 -5.52 -15.59 2.85
CA PHE A 115 -4.07 -15.50 2.80
C PHE A 115 -3.60 -14.14 2.29
N CYS A 116 -4.15 -13.67 1.15
CA CYS A 116 -3.77 -12.37 0.57
C CYS A 116 -4.06 -11.23 1.52
N PHE A 117 -5.22 -11.26 2.18
CA PHE A 117 -5.61 -10.27 3.17
C PHE A 117 -4.65 -10.21 4.36
N ILE A 118 -4.32 -11.36 4.97
CA ILE A 118 -3.40 -11.42 6.11
C ILE A 118 -1.97 -11.08 5.66
N PHE A 119 -1.53 -11.61 4.53
CA PHE A 119 -0.16 -11.39 4.07
C PHE A 119 0.07 -9.91 3.72
N SER A 120 -0.90 -9.27 3.08
CA SER A 120 -0.82 -7.86 2.72
C SER A 120 -0.98 -6.90 3.90
N SER A 121 -1.42 -7.34 5.07
CA SER A 121 -1.34 -6.49 6.27
C SER A 121 0.08 -6.45 6.84
N LEU A 122 0.91 -7.44 6.51
CA LEU A 122 2.30 -7.58 6.98
C LEU A 122 3.33 -7.14 5.94
N ALA A 123 3.01 -7.26 4.66
CA ALA A 123 3.88 -6.97 3.52
C ALA A 123 3.25 -5.93 2.60
N ASP A 124 4.09 -5.24 1.83
CA ASP A 124 3.64 -4.25 0.86
C ASP A 124 2.78 -4.88 -0.25
N ASN A 125 1.92 -4.06 -0.86
CA ASN A 125 0.96 -4.48 -1.87
C ASN A 125 1.61 -5.14 -3.11
N ILE A 126 2.81 -4.71 -3.51
CA ILE A 126 3.49 -5.26 -4.69
C ILE A 126 4.00 -6.66 -4.37
N THR A 127 4.72 -6.83 -3.27
CA THR A 127 5.20 -8.14 -2.83
C THR A 127 4.05 -9.11 -2.59
N ALA A 128 3.00 -8.66 -1.87
CA ALA A 128 1.81 -9.47 -1.60
C ALA A 128 1.15 -9.97 -2.89
N THR A 129 1.05 -9.10 -3.90
CA THR A 129 0.51 -9.45 -5.21
C THR A 129 1.41 -10.41 -5.97
N LEU A 130 2.73 -10.15 -6.03
CA LEU A 130 3.68 -10.98 -6.78
C LEU A 130 3.69 -12.42 -6.27
N VAL A 131 3.78 -12.58 -4.95
CA VAL A 131 3.74 -13.91 -4.32
C VAL A 131 2.41 -14.59 -4.61
N SER A 132 1.30 -13.89 -4.38
CA SER A 132 -0.05 -14.46 -4.56
C SER A 132 -0.32 -14.85 -6.01
N CYS A 133 0.04 -14.00 -6.98
CA CYS A 133 -0.10 -14.30 -8.40
C CYS A 133 0.79 -15.46 -8.84
N SER A 134 2.02 -15.55 -8.35
CA SER A 134 2.94 -16.66 -8.67
C SER A 134 2.35 -18.01 -8.24
N LEU A 135 1.72 -18.05 -7.06
CA LEU A 135 0.99 -19.25 -6.61
C LEU A 135 -0.16 -19.58 -7.54
N ILE A 136 -1.00 -18.61 -7.89
CA ILE A 136 -2.13 -18.85 -8.80
C ILE A 136 -1.66 -19.33 -10.17
N LEU A 137 -0.55 -18.82 -10.68
CA LEU A 137 0.05 -19.25 -11.95
C LEU A 137 0.66 -20.65 -11.88
N SER A 138 1.06 -21.13 -10.69
CA SER A 138 1.50 -22.51 -10.49
C SER A 138 0.36 -23.54 -10.57
N LEU A 139 -0.90 -23.08 -10.49
CA LEU A 139 -2.08 -23.92 -10.56
C LEU A 139 -2.51 -24.10 -12.02
N ASP A 140 -2.93 -25.32 -12.35
CA ASP A 140 -3.49 -25.63 -13.65
C ASP A 140 -4.97 -25.18 -13.75
N LEU A 141 -5.16 -23.86 -13.87
CA LEU A 141 -6.46 -23.22 -13.98
C LEU A 141 -6.69 -22.65 -15.38
N GLU A 142 -7.88 -22.89 -15.93
CA GLU A 142 -8.38 -22.20 -17.12
C GLU A 142 -8.37 -20.67 -16.92
N LEU A 143 -8.16 -19.93 -18.01
CA LEU A 143 -8.01 -18.48 -17.99
C LEU A 143 -9.16 -17.77 -17.25
N LYS A 144 -10.41 -18.17 -17.48
CA LYS A 144 -11.57 -17.55 -16.82
C LYS A 144 -11.50 -17.67 -15.30
N LYS A 145 -11.19 -18.88 -14.79
CA LYS A 145 -11.06 -19.15 -13.35
C LYS A 145 -9.86 -18.42 -12.78
N ARG A 146 -8.72 -18.44 -13.49
CA ARG A 146 -7.51 -17.70 -13.11
C ARG A 146 -7.79 -16.21 -12.91
N ILE A 147 -8.53 -15.58 -13.83
CA ILE A 147 -8.91 -14.18 -13.70
C ILE A 147 -9.78 -13.96 -12.45
N GLN A 148 -10.74 -14.85 -12.13
CA GLN A 148 -11.54 -14.74 -10.89
C GLN A 148 -10.64 -14.76 -9.64
N PHE A 149 -9.66 -15.66 -9.60
CA PHE A 149 -8.68 -15.71 -8.51
C PHE A 149 -7.86 -14.43 -8.40
N VAL A 150 -7.32 -13.95 -9.52
CA VAL A 150 -6.47 -12.75 -9.53
C VAL A 150 -7.27 -11.48 -9.21
N THR A 151 -8.54 -11.40 -9.63
CA THR A 151 -9.44 -10.32 -9.21
C THR A 151 -9.63 -10.31 -7.70
N LEU A 152 -9.80 -11.47 -7.07
CA LEU A 152 -9.85 -11.57 -5.61
C LEU A 152 -8.51 -11.20 -4.97
N VAL A 153 -7.38 -11.63 -5.54
CA VAL A 153 -6.03 -11.30 -5.04
C VAL A 153 -5.86 -9.78 -4.96
N VAL A 154 -6.10 -9.05 -6.05
CA VAL A 154 -5.94 -7.59 -6.08
C VAL A 154 -6.81 -6.92 -5.01
N PHE A 155 -8.08 -7.31 -4.91
CA PHE A 155 -8.98 -6.75 -3.91
C PHE A 155 -8.58 -7.10 -2.47
N ALA A 156 -8.17 -8.35 -2.23
CA ALA A 156 -7.77 -8.83 -0.92
C ALA A 156 -6.46 -8.24 -0.43
N VAL A 157 -5.49 -8.02 -1.33
CA VAL A 157 -4.22 -7.34 -1.05
C VAL A 157 -4.50 -5.90 -0.59
N ASN A 158 -5.16 -5.10 -1.43
CA ASN A 158 -5.50 -3.71 -1.08
C ASN A 158 -6.36 -3.64 0.21
N SER A 159 -7.29 -4.59 0.42
CA SER A 159 -8.10 -4.67 1.65
C SER A 159 -7.29 -5.09 2.88
N GLY A 160 -6.25 -5.91 2.72
CA GLY A 160 -5.35 -6.29 3.81
C GLY A 160 -4.50 -5.11 4.26
N GLY A 161 -3.98 -4.35 3.29
CA GLY A 161 -3.10 -3.19 3.53
C GLY A 161 -3.73 -2.06 4.34
N VAL A 162 -5.05 -1.90 4.33
CA VAL A 162 -5.73 -0.86 5.13
C VAL A 162 -5.75 -1.14 6.63
N SER A 163 -5.46 -2.37 7.05
CA SER A 163 -5.65 -2.80 8.44
C SER A 163 -4.43 -2.61 9.34
N LEU A 164 -3.22 -2.57 8.77
CA LEU A 164 -1.97 -2.38 9.52
C LEU A 164 -1.09 -1.34 8.79
N ILE A 165 -0.39 -0.53 9.58
CA ILE A 165 0.58 0.46 9.07
C ILE A 165 1.77 -0.15 8.30
N THR A 166 1.98 -1.46 8.41
CA THR A 166 3.01 -2.19 7.67
C THR A 166 2.58 -2.63 6.28
N GLY A 167 1.27 -2.69 6.03
CA GLY A 167 0.72 -3.26 4.80
C GLY A 167 0.60 -2.25 3.66
N ASP A 168 0.06 -1.06 3.94
CA ASP A 168 -0.07 -0.01 2.94
C ASP A 168 0.51 1.33 3.39
N VAL A 169 1.10 2.03 2.43
CA VAL A 169 1.78 3.31 2.64
C VAL A 169 0.76 4.40 2.96
N THR A 170 -0.43 4.35 2.36
CA THR A 170 -1.49 5.32 2.66
C THR A 170 -1.96 5.21 4.12
N THR A 171 -2.13 3.99 4.63
CA THR A 171 -2.44 3.72 6.04
C THR A 171 -1.36 4.27 6.96
N LEU A 172 -0.09 4.05 6.63
CA LEU A 172 1.03 4.61 7.37
C LEU A 172 1.02 6.14 7.35
N MET A 173 0.74 6.77 6.21
CA MET A 173 0.67 8.23 6.10
C MET A 173 -0.42 8.82 6.99
N ILE A 174 -1.62 8.22 6.99
CA ILE A 174 -2.74 8.68 7.83
C ILE A 174 -2.40 8.53 9.32
N PHE A 175 -1.72 7.44 9.68
CA PHE A 175 -1.22 7.23 11.04
C PHE A 175 -0.15 8.26 11.44
N LEU A 176 0.87 8.48 10.59
CA LEU A 176 1.96 9.42 10.86
C LEU A 176 1.48 10.88 10.91
N ALA A 177 0.37 11.19 10.23
CA ALA A 177 -0.32 12.47 10.31
C ALA A 177 -1.24 12.60 11.55
N GLU A 178 -1.16 11.65 12.48
CA GLU A 178 -1.89 11.61 13.76
C GLU A 178 -3.42 11.68 13.60
N LYS A 179 -3.95 11.21 12.47
CA LYS A 179 -5.40 11.25 12.18
C LYS A 179 -6.16 10.09 12.80
N VAL A 180 -5.51 8.94 12.92
CA VAL A 180 -6.11 7.72 13.49
C VAL A 180 -5.04 6.95 14.27
N GLU A 181 -5.39 6.51 15.48
CA GLU A 181 -4.52 5.68 16.31
C GLU A 181 -4.33 4.26 15.75
N ILE A 182 -3.22 3.62 16.10
CA ILE A 182 -2.86 2.29 15.58
C ILE A 182 -3.91 1.22 15.91
N LEU A 183 -4.48 1.21 17.12
CA LEU A 183 -5.50 0.23 17.52
C LEU A 183 -6.82 0.46 16.80
N THR A 184 -7.15 1.73 16.56
CA THR A 184 -8.32 2.14 15.80
C THR A 184 -8.20 1.68 14.34
N LEU A 185 -7.03 1.81 13.72
CA LEU A 185 -6.75 1.27 12.38
C LEU A 185 -6.91 -0.25 12.32
N LEU A 186 -6.46 -1.01 13.34
CA LEU A 186 -6.63 -2.47 13.39
C LEU A 186 -8.11 -2.89 13.29
N THR A 187 -9.03 -2.06 13.77
CA THR A 187 -10.47 -2.38 13.68
C THR A 187 -10.99 -2.42 12.24
N LEU A 188 -10.32 -1.74 11.29
CA LEU A 188 -10.62 -1.83 9.84
C LEU A 188 -10.46 -3.26 9.29
N ALA A 189 -9.67 -4.11 9.96
CA ALA A 189 -9.51 -5.50 9.55
C ALA A 189 -10.85 -6.26 9.50
N ILE A 190 -11.80 -5.89 10.36
CA ILE A 190 -13.11 -6.55 10.46
C ILE A 190 -13.95 -6.27 9.20
N PRO A 191 -14.35 -5.02 8.89
CA PRO A 191 -15.14 -4.75 7.69
C PRO A 191 -14.38 -5.14 6.41
N ALA A 192 -13.05 -4.91 6.35
CA ALA A 192 -12.26 -5.26 5.18
C ALA A 192 -12.24 -6.78 4.91
N SER A 193 -11.97 -7.62 5.92
CA SER A 193 -11.97 -9.08 5.75
C SER A 193 -13.35 -9.64 5.38
N ILE A 194 -14.43 -9.09 5.95
CA ILE A 194 -15.81 -9.45 5.59
C ILE A 194 -16.06 -9.17 4.10
N THR A 195 -15.54 -8.07 3.57
CA THR A 195 -15.77 -7.72 2.16
C THR A 195 -14.96 -8.57 1.19
N VAL A 196 -13.74 -8.96 1.57
CA VAL A 196 -12.97 -9.97 0.85
C VAL A 196 -13.74 -11.29 0.80
N PHE A 197 -14.33 -11.70 1.93
CA PHE A 197 -15.18 -12.89 1.98
C PHE A 197 -16.42 -12.77 1.07
N ILE A 198 -17.12 -11.63 1.08
CA ILE A 198 -18.28 -11.37 0.22
C ILE A 198 -17.88 -11.43 -1.26
N LEU A 199 -16.77 -10.80 -1.64
CA LEU A 199 -16.27 -10.87 -3.01
C LEU A 199 -15.91 -12.30 -3.41
N ALA A 200 -15.29 -13.07 -2.51
CA ALA A 200 -15.01 -14.48 -2.74
C ALA A 200 -16.30 -15.28 -2.97
N VAL A 201 -17.40 -15.00 -2.24
CA VAL A 201 -18.71 -15.62 -2.49
C VAL A 201 -19.19 -15.30 -3.91
N PHE A 202 -19.13 -14.05 -4.33
CA PHE A 202 -19.53 -13.63 -5.68
C PHE A 202 -18.72 -14.32 -6.78
N LEU A 203 -17.40 -14.36 -6.61
CA LEU A 203 -16.48 -14.94 -7.57
C LEU A 203 -16.45 -16.48 -7.53
N SER A 204 -16.93 -17.12 -6.46
CA SER A 204 -17.00 -18.58 -6.35
C SER A 204 -18.02 -19.23 -7.29
N ARG A 205 -18.95 -18.43 -7.84
CA ARG A 205 -19.96 -18.92 -8.78
C ARG A 205 -19.30 -19.49 -10.04
N GLY A 206 -19.65 -20.73 -10.38
CA GLY A 206 -19.09 -21.45 -11.52
C GLY A 206 -17.77 -22.19 -11.25
N LEU A 207 -17.20 -22.08 -10.05
CA LEU A 207 -16.08 -22.93 -9.61
C LEU A 207 -16.63 -24.25 -9.10
N THR A 208 -16.36 -25.35 -9.80
CA THR A 208 -16.83 -26.71 -9.45
C THR A 208 -15.71 -27.75 -9.47
N GLY A 209 -14.53 -27.38 -9.95
CA GLY A 209 -13.40 -28.29 -10.07
C GLY A 209 -12.64 -28.49 -8.76
N THR A 210 -11.58 -29.30 -8.85
CA THR A 210 -10.61 -29.51 -7.79
C THR A 210 -9.22 -29.23 -8.31
N VAL A 211 -8.38 -28.64 -7.47
CA VAL A 211 -6.99 -28.33 -7.77
C VAL A 211 -6.10 -29.19 -6.88
N THR A 212 -5.05 -29.74 -7.49
CA THR A 212 -3.98 -30.44 -6.77
C THR A 212 -2.77 -29.54 -6.68
N LEU A 213 -2.35 -29.24 -5.44
CA LEU A 213 -1.16 -28.44 -5.20
C LEU A 213 0.08 -29.33 -5.26
N ARG A 214 1.01 -28.97 -6.14
CA ARG A 214 2.35 -29.57 -6.16
C ARG A 214 3.22 -28.83 -5.15
N SER A 215 3.38 -29.43 -3.99
CA SER A 215 4.21 -28.87 -2.92
C SER A 215 5.69 -28.93 -3.30
N ASN A 216 6.30 -27.76 -3.53
CA ASN A 216 7.75 -27.61 -3.62
C ASN A 216 8.22 -26.79 -2.41
N THR A 217 8.43 -27.46 -1.27
CA THR A 217 8.91 -26.77 -0.06
C THR A 217 10.41 -26.53 -0.16
N THR A 218 10.83 -25.31 0.15
CA THR A 218 12.24 -24.97 0.28
C THR A 218 12.74 -25.38 1.67
N PRO A 219 13.91 -26.04 1.81
CA PRO A 219 14.47 -26.36 3.12
C PRO A 219 14.63 -25.10 3.98
N VAL A 220 14.01 -25.08 5.16
CA VAL A 220 14.05 -23.95 6.08
C VAL A 220 15.30 -24.03 6.95
N ARG A 221 16.16 -23.02 6.89
CA ARG A 221 17.28 -22.91 7.84
C ARG A 221 16.79 -22.34 9.16
N ARG A 222 17.49 -22.67 10.25
CA ARG A 222 17.19 -22.15 11.58
C ARG A 222 17.20 -20.61 11.62
N VAL A 223 18.17 -19.99 10.97
CA VAL A 223 18.29 -18.52 10.90
C VAL A 223 17.07 -17.89 10.24
N ASP A 224 16.60 -18.44 9.12
CA ASP A 224 15.45 -17.93 8.37
C ASP A 224 14.16 -18.03 9.22
N ALA A 225 14.00 -19.12 9.97
CA ALA A 225 12.87 -19.29 10.90
C ALA A 225 12.92 -18.30 12.07
N VAL A 226 14.11 -18.05 12.65
CA VAL A 226 14.29 -17.05 13.71
C VAL A 226 14.00 -15.64 13.19
N ILE A 227 14.47 -15.29 12.00
CA ILE A 227 14.18 -13.98 11.38
C ILE A 227 12.69 -13.83 11.07
N SER A 228 12.00 -14.90 10.65
CA SER A 228 10.54 -14.90 10.48
C SER A 228 9.82 -14.59 11.80
N GLY A 229 10.24 -15.22 12.90
CA GLY A 229 9.72 -14.95 14.24
C GLY A 229 10.05 -13.53 14.73
N LEU A 230 11.26 -13.04 14.43
CA LEU A 230 11.69 -11.67 14.74
C LEU A 230 10.82 -10.64 14.01
N PHE A 231 10.50 -10.86 12.74
CA PHE A 231 9.65 -9.95 11.98
C PHE A 231 8.27 -9.80 12.62
N LEU A 232 7.62 -10.92 12.97
CA LEU A 232 6.35 -10.90 13.69
C LEU A 232 6.46 -10.21 15.06
N LEU A 233 7.55 -10.49 15.80
CA LEU A 233 7.82 -9.83 17.07
C LEU A 233 8.01 -8.31 16.90
N THR A 234 8.68 -7.85 15.85
CA THR A 234 8.85 -6.43 15.53
C THR A 234 7.50 -5.77 15.25
N ILE A 235 6.60 -6.40 14.50
CA ILE A 235 5.25 -5.90 14.26
C ILE A 235 4.46 -5.78 15.56
N LEU A 236 4.41 -6.85 16.36
CA LEU A 236 3.70 -6.85 17.64
C LEU A 236 4.28 -5.83 18.63
N SER A 237 5.60 -5.72 18.69
CA SER A 237 6.29 -4.73 19.54
C SER A 237 6.07 -3.30 19.05
N THR A 238 5.87 -3.10 17.75
CA THR A 238 5.54 -1.79 17.18
C THR A 238 4.14 -1.37 17.60
N ILE A 239 3.16 -2.27 17.49
CA ILE A 239 1.78 -2.01 17.93
C ILE A 239 1.73 -1.74 19.43
N ALA A 240 2.32 -2.62 20.24
CA ALA A 240 2.33 -2.48 21.70
C ALA A 240 3.15 -1.26 22.15
N GLY A 241 4.32 -1.04 21.55
CA GLY A 241 5.21 0.07 21.87
C GLY A 241 4.58 1.42 21.56
N ASN A 242 3.87 1.52 20.43
CA ASN A 242 3.14 2.73 20.09
C ASN A 242 1.94 2.94 21.01
N ALA A 243 1.09 1.93 21.20
CA ALA A 243 -0.13 2.06 22.00
C ALA A 243 0.13 2.31 23.50
N LEU A 244 1.20 1.74 24.07
CA LEU A 244 1.49 1.86 25.50
C LEU A 244 2.43 3.01 25.84
N PHE A 245 3.35 3.37 24.92
CA PHE A 245 4.44 4.30 25.21
C PHE A 245 4.57 5.43 24.18
N GLY A 246 3.74 5.47 23.13
CA GLY A 246 3.84 6.48 22.07
C GLY A 246 5.11 6.36 21.22
N ILE A 247 5.78 5.19 21.23
CA ILE A 247 7.01 5.01 20.46
C ILE A 247 6.68 5.11 18.96
N PRO A 248 7.39 5.97 18.19
CA PRO A 248 7.22 6.05 16.75
C PRO A 248 7.55 4.71 16.07
N PRO A 249 6.70 4.19 15.16
CA PRO A 249 6.91 2.91 14.50
C PRO A 249 8.25 2.78 13.79
N VAL A 250 8.75 3.89 13.22
CA VAL A 250 10.06 3.94 12.54
C VAL A 250 11.20 3.48 13.45
N LEU A 251 11.19 3.83 14.74
CA LEU A 251 12.24 3.43 15.66
C LEU A 251 12.20 1.93 15.96
N THR A 252 11.01 1.40 16.23
CA THR A 252 10.86 -0.03 16.54
C THR A 252 11.21 -0.91 15.34
N PHE A 253 10.86 -0.49 14.12
CA PHE A 253 11.21 -1.20 12.90
C PHE A 253 12.71 -1.14 12.57
N LEU A 254 13.36 0.03 12.71
CA LEU A 254 14.81 0.15 12.56
C LEU A 254 15.55 -0.67 13.60
N PHE A 255 15.06 -0.71 14.84
CA PHE A 255 15.62 -1.56 15.88
C PHE A 255 15.47 -3.04 15.54
N GLY A 256 14.28 -3.48 15.08
CA GLY A 256 14.05 -4.83 14.59
C GLY A 256 14.99 -5.21 13.44
N LEU A 257 15.18 -4.31 12.48
CA LEU A 257 16.11 -4.48 11.36
C LEU A 257 17.56 -4.64 11.86
N SER A 258 17.98 -3.84 12.83
CA SER A 258 19.31 -3.96 13.42
C SER A 258 19.51 -5.34 14.10
N ILE A 259 18.49 -5.83 14.82
CA ILE A 259 18.51 -7.18 15.42
C ILE A 259 18.57 -8.24 14.32
N MET A 260 17.83 -8.08 13.22
CA MET A 260 17.88 -9.01 12.09
C MET A 260 19.29 -9.16 11.54
N PHE A 261 20.04 -8.05 11.39
CA PHE A 261 21.42 -8.07 10.95
C PHE A 261 22.34 -8.78 11.95
N LEU A 262 22.16 -8.52 13.25
CA LEU A 262 22.95 -9.18 14.30
C LEU A 262 22.66 -10.68 14.35
N VAL A 263 21.39 -11.08 14.34
CA VAL A 263 20.95 -12.49 14.33
C VAL A 263 21.52 -13.21 13.11
N SER A 264 21.39 -12.61 11.92
CA SER A 264 21.99 -13.18 10.71
C SER A 264 23.50 -13.34 10.87
N ARG A 265 24.22 -12.32 11.39
CA ARG A 265 25.67 -12.40 11.56
C ARG A 265 26.11 -13.47 12.55
N PHE A 266 25.42 -13.64 13.67
CA PHE A 266 25.82 -14.58 14.73
C PHE A 266 25.36 -16.02 14.49
N MET A 267 24.36 -16.23 13.64
CA MET A 267 23.79 -17.56 13.37
C MET A 267 24.07 -18.09 11.96
N SER A 268 24.60 -17.27 11.05
CA SER A 268 25.05 -17.73 9.73
C SER A 268 26.46 -18.31 9.85
N ASP A 269 26.72 -19.43 9.17
CA ASP A 269 28.04 -20.05 9.16
C ASP A 269 28.97 -19.28 8.21
N ASP A 270 30.30 -19.31 8.42
CA ASP A 270 31.29 -18.60 7.57
C ASP A 270 31.26 -19.01 6.08
N SER A 271 30.56 -20.09 5.74
CA SER A 271 30.32 -20.54 4.35
C SER A 271 29.14 -19.84 3.66
N ASP A 272 28.35 -19.03 4.38
CA ASP A 272 27.19 -18.33 3.84
C ASP A 272 27.59 -17.11 3.01
N LEU A 273 27.58 -17.31 1.69
CA LEU A 273 27.82 -16.27 0.68
C LEU A 273 26.60 -15.34 0.46
N ASP A 274 25.69 -15.21 1.43
CA ASP A 274 24.47 -14.40 1.30
C ASP A 274 24.50 -13.22 2.31
N PRO A 275 25.11 -12.08 1.93
CA PRO A 275 25.27 -10.95 2.83
C PRO A 275 23.91 -10.36 3.19
N ILE A 276 23.59 -10.29 4.49
CA ILE A 276 22.29 -9.80 4.96
C ILE A 276 22.00 -8.34 4.53
N LEU A 277 23.04 -7.53 4.33
CA LEU A 277 22.90 -6.16 3.85
C LEU A 277 22.52 -6.07 2.37
N GLU A 278 22.73 -7.12 1.57
CA GLU A 278 22.33 -7.17 0.17
C GLU A 278 20.80 -7.13 0.04
N TYR A 279 20.08 -7.55 1.09
CA TYR A 279 18.62 -7.48 1.13
C TYR A 279 18.08 -6.06 1.10
N ILE A 280 18.83 -5.08 1.62
CA ILE A 280 18.48 -3.67 1.46
C ILE A 280 18.52 -3.29 -0.02
N ARG A 281 19.44 -3.85 -0.82
CA ARG A 281 19.63 -3.45 -2.22
C ARG A 281 18.58 -4.02 -3.17
N ILE A 282 17.90 -5.08 -2.76
CA ILE A 282 16.84 -5.72 -3.55
C ILE A 282 15.44 -5.26 -3.17
N ILE A 283 15.30 -4.33 -2.21
CA ILE A 283 14.01 -3.67 -1.95
C ILE A 283 13.63 -2.77 -3.13
N GLU A 284 12.36 -2.37 -3.17
CA GLU A 284 11.79 -1.56 -4.25
C GLU A 284 12.17 -0.08 -4.13
N PHE A 285 13.43 0.26 -4.44
CA PHE A 285 13.90 1.65 -4.45
C PHE A 285 13.13 2.55 -5.41
N GLU A 286 12.61 1.98 -6.49
CA GLU A 286 11.73 2.68 -7.41
C GLU A 286 10.47 3.20 -6.70
N THR A 287 9.79 2.33 -5.95
CA THR A 287 8.60 2.66 -5.15
C THR A 287 8.92 3.73 -4.11
N LEU A 288 10.06 3.60 -3.43
CA LEU A 288 10.54 4.59 -2.45
C LEU A 288 10.82 5.98 -3.06
N LEU A 289 11.48 6.04 -4.22
CA LEU A 289 11.78 7.29 -4.92
C LEU A 289 10.51 7.93 -5.50
N PHE A 290 9.54 7.11 -5.93
CA PHE A 290 8.23 7.58 -6.36
C PHE A 290 7.50 8.31 -5.24
N PHE A 291 7.47 7.74 -4.01
CA PHE A 291 6.86 8.40 -2.86
C PHE A 291 7.58 9.69 -2.47
N LEU A 292 8.92 9.69 -2.46
CA LEU A 292 9.71 10.91 -2.26
C LEU A 292 9.29 12.01 -3.23
N GLY A 293 9.24 11.71 -4.53
CA GLY A 293 8.86 12.69 -5.55
C GLY A 293 7.43 13.21 -5.42
N ILE A 294 6.46 12.32 -5.20
CA ILE A 294 5.05 12.70 -5.02
C ILE A 294 4.84 13.52 -3.75
N LEU A 295 5.44 13.12 -2.63
CA LEU A 295 5.27 13.85 -1.36
C LEU A 295 5.94 15.23 -1.40
N LEU A 296 7.04 15.38 -2.14
CA LEU A 296 7.62 16.69 -2.44
C LEU A 296 6.67 17.54 -3.30
N LEU A 297 6.06 16.97 -4.35
CA LEU A 297 5.08 17.68 -5.18
C LEU A 297 3.88 18.15 -4.36
N VAL A 298 3.30 17.28 -3.54
CA VAL A 298 2.15 17.63 -2.71
C VAL A 298 2.53 18.60 -1.60
N GLY A 299 3.73 18.47 -1.02
CA GLY A 299 4.28 19.46 -0.09
C GLY A 299 4.38 20.85 -0.72
N MET A 300 4.84 20.93 -1.97
CA MET A 300 4.84 22.20 -2.71
C MET A 300 3.42 22.72 -2.97
N LEU A 301 2.47 21.87 -3.37
CA LEU A 301 1.08 22.29 -3.58
C LEU A 301 0.43 22.84 -2.30
N LYS A 302 0.80 22.31 -1.13
CA LYS A 302 0.42 22.85 0.19
C LYS A 302 1.00 24.25 0.40
N GLU A 303 2.29 24.43 0.10
CA GLU A 303 2.99 25.71 0.27
C GLU A 303 2.35 26.86 -0.54
N ILE A 304 1.85 26.56 -1.75
CA ILE A 304 1.18 27.56 -2.60
C ILE A 304 -0.35 27.63 -2.42
N HIS A 305 -0.91 26.94 -1.42
CA HIS A 305 -2.35 26.87 -1.16
C HIS A 305 -3.20 26.32 -2.33
N ALA A 306 -2.61 25.52 -3.22
CA ALA A 306 -3.32 24.94 -4.36
C ALA A 306 -4.28 23.79 -3.96
N LEU A 307 -4.13 23.26 -2.75
CA LEU A 307 -4.94 22.16 -2.21
C LEU A 307 -6.32 22.61 -1.69
N ASP A 308 -6.58 23.91 -1.57
CA ASP A 308 -7.86 24.46 -1.08
C ASP A 308 -9.06 23.97 -1.91
N SER A 309 -8.84 23.68 -3.19
CA SER A 309 -9.87 23.11 -4.07
C SER A 309 -10.35 21.71 -3.64
N LEU A 310 -9.52 20.93 -2.95
CA LEU A 310 -9.93 19.65 -2.36
C LEU A 310 -10.81 19.88 -1.14
N VAL A 311 -10.53 20.91 -0.34
CA VAL A 311 -11.35 21.31 0.82
C VAL A 311 -12.76 21.67 0.37
N ALA A 312 -12.89 22.37 -0.76
CA ALA A 312 -14.18 22.77 -1.29
C ALA A 312 -15.14 21.59 -1.56
N ILE A 313 -14.63 20.39 -1.85
CA ILE A 313 -15.48 19.19 -2.01
C ILE A 313 -16.09 18.80 -0.66
N TYR A 314 -15.32 18.90 0.42
CA TYR A 314 -15.74 18.59 1.79
C TYR A 314 -16.62 19.69 2.40
N ASP A 315 -16.58 20.91 1.88
CA ASP A 315 -17.52 21.98 2.24
C ASP A 315 -18.92 21.75 1.66
N VAL A 316 -19.01 21.10 0.48
CA VAL A 316 -20.28 20.88 -0.23
C VAL A 316 -20.89 19.51 0.06
N LEU A 317 -20.05 18.50 0.32
CA LEU A 317 -20.50 17.14 0.61
C LEU A 317 -20.09 16.73 2.02
N PRO A 318 -21.00 16.08 2.79
CA PRO A 318 -20.62 15.43 4.04
C PRO A 318 -19.44 14.46 3.83
N PRO A 319 -18.51 14.33 4.81
CA PRO A 319 -17.34 13.46 4.69
C PRO A 319 -17.68 12.02 4.27
N LEU A 320 -18.83 11.50 4.69
CA LEU A 320 -19.36 10.20 4.25
C LEU A 320 -19.41 10.07 2.71
N TYR A 321 -19.90 11.08 2.00
CA TYR A 321 -20.04 11.01 0.55
C TYR A 321 -18.74 11.43 -0.15
N ALA A 322 -18.04 12.43 0.38
CA ALA A 322 -16.75 12.88 -0.14
C ALA A 322 -15.73 11.73 -0.13
N ASN A 323 -15.57 11.03 0.99
CA ASN A 323 -14.63 9.91 1.12
C ASN A 323 -14.98 8.74 0.17
N TYR A 324 -16.26 8.41 0.00
CA TYR A 324 -16.68 7.38 -0.95
C TYR A 324 -16.30 7.75 -2.40
N LEU A 325 -16.51 9.02 -2.79
CA LEU A 325 -16.11 9.51 -4.11
C LEU A 325 -14.58 9.50 -4.27
N MET A 326 -13.82 9.86 -3.23
CA MET A 326 -12.36 9.77 -3.26
C MET A 326 -11.87 8.34 -3.47
N GLY A 327 -12.54 7.34 -2.89
CA GLY A 327 -12.23 5.95 -3.18
C GLY A 327 -12.54 5.53 -4.61
N ILE A 328 -13.62 6.03 -5.22
CA ILE A 328 -13.87 5.81 -6.65
C ILE A 328 -12.79 6.49 -7.50
N PHE A 329 -12.41 7.72 -7.17
CA PHE A 329 -11.33 8.42 -7.88
C PHE A 329 -9.98 7.72 -7.71
N SER A 330 -9.76 7.06 -6.57
CA SER A 330 -8.58 6.23 -6.35
C SER A 330 -8.49 5.02 -7.29
N ALA A 331 -9.56 4.66 -8.01
CA ALA A 331 -9.48 3.64 -9.05
C ALA A 331 -8.80 4.14 -10.34
N VAL A 332 -8.64 5.46 -10.49
CA VAL A 332 -8.06 6.12 -11.66
C VAL A 332 -6.75 6.81 -11.31
N ILE A 333 -6.69 7.42 -10.13
CA ILE A 333 -5.51 8.09 -9.58
C ILE A 333 -4.93 7.19 -8.49
N ASP A 334 -3.61 7.01 -8.49
CA ASP A 334 -2.93 6.22 -7.46
C ASP A 334 -3.28 6.72 -6.05
N ASN A 335 -3.43 5.79 -5.11
CA ASN A 335 -3.96 6.10 -3.78
C ASN A 335 -2.98 6.96 -2.95
N VAL A 336 -1.67 6.87 -3.20
CA VAL A 336 -0.63 7.65 -2.50
C VAL A 336 -0.72 9.16 -2.75
N PRO A 337 -0.66 9.67 -4.00
CA PRO A 337 -0.80 11.11 -4.24
C PRO A 337 -2.14 11.66 -3.77
N LEU A 338 -3.23 10.90 -3.91
CA LEU A 338 -4.55 11.31 -3.43
C LEU A 338 -4.58 11.45 -1.90
N THR A 339 -4.08 10.44 -1.19
CA THR A 339 -4.01 10.46 0.29
C THR A 339 -3.10 11.59 0.79
N ALA A 340 -1.94 11.78 0.16
CA ALA A 340 -1.03 12.88 0.49
C ALA A 340 -1.72 14.23 0.37
N ALA A 341 -2.44 14.45 -0.73
CA ALA A 341 -3.11 15.73 -0.99
C ALA A 341 -4.23 15.99 0.02
N LEU A 342 -5.04 14.98 0.34
CA LEU A 342 -6.12 15.11 1.34
C LEU A 342 -5.58 15.35 2.76
N LEU A 343 -4.47 14.71 3.15
CA LEU A 343 -3.82 14.96 4.44
C LEU A 343 -3.28 16.40 4.55
N LYS A 344 -2.73 16.93 3.45
CA LYS A 344 -2.15 18.27 3.41
C LYS A 344 -3.16 19.39 3.11
N ALA A 345 -4.37 19.04 2.70
CA ALA A 345 -5.45 20.00 2.41
C ALA A 345 -6.07 20.63 3.67
N GLY A 346 -5.78 20.13 4.88
CA GLY A 346 -6.33 20.72 6.11
C GLY A 346 -7.81 20.42 6.34
N ILE A 347 -8.31 19.29 5.82
CA ILE A 347 -9.69 18.84 6.01
C ILE A 347 -9.90 18.42 7.47
N ASP A 348 -10.94 18.95 8.10
CA ASP A 348 -11.35 18.54 9.44
C ASP A 348 -12.32 17.35 9.36
N MET A 349 -11.95 16.24 9.99
CA MET A 349 -12.68 14.98 10.00
C MET A 349 -12.43 14.29 11.34
N SER A 350 -13.49 13.69 11.88
CA SER A 350 -13.40 12.80 13.04
C SER A 350 -12.52 11.58 12.74
N PRO A 351 -11.96 10.89 13.77
CA PRO A 351 -11.20 9.66 13.56
C PRO A 351 -11.97 8.60 12.77
N GLY A 352 -13.29 8.47 13.01
CA GLY A 352 -14.16 7.56 12.24
C GLY A 352 -14.31 7.93 10.77
N GLU A 353 -14.28 9.22 10.43
CA GLU A 353 -14.30 9.69 9.03
C GLU A 353 -12.95 9.48 8.35
N TRP A 354 -11.84 9.69 9.06
CA TRP A 354 -10.51 9.32 8.57
C TRP A 354 -10.38 7.82 8.32
N MET A 355 -10.93 6.96 9.19
CA MET A 355 -11.04 5.52 8.93
C MET A 355 -11.82 5.23 7.64
N GLY A 356 -12.93 5.95 7.42
CA GLY A 356 -13.71 5.89 6.20
C GLY A 356 -12.86 6.23 4.97
N LEU A 357 -12.08 7.31 5.04
CA LEU A 357 -11.15 7.68 3.98
C LEU A 357 -10.08 6.60 3.76
N THR A 358 -9.42 6.11 4.82
CA THR A 358 -8.40 5.05 4.77
C THR A 358 -8.91 3.84 3.99
N TYR A 359 -10.11 3.35 4.33
CA TYR A 359 -10.71 2.24 3.59
C TYR A 359 -11.05 2.64 2.16
N ALA A 360 -11.63 3.84 1.96
CA ALA A 360 -12.09 4.27 0.65
C ALA A 360 -10.96 4.35 -0.37
N VAL A 361 -9.87 5.05 -0.05
CA VAL A 361 -8.71 5.20 -0.96
C VAL A 361 -7.87 3.93 -1.02
N GLY A 362 -7.70 3.23 0.11
CA GLY A 362 -6.93 1.99 0.15
C GLY A 362 -7.56 0.87 -0.67
N VAL A 363 -8.88 0.65 -0.53
CA VAL A 363 -9.58 -0.43 -1.24
C VAL A 363 -10.09 0.01 -2.62
N GLY A 364 -10.42 1.30 -2.79
CA GLY A 364 -11.01 1.86 -4.01
C GLY A 364 -10.16 1.67 -5.26
N GLY A 365 -8.83 1.66 -5.11
CA GLY A 365 -7.88 1.29 -6.17
C GLY A 365 -8.13 -0.09 -6.80
N SER A 366 -8.85 -0.98 -6.12
CA SER A 366 -9.21 -2.31 -6.62
C SER A 366 -10.38 -2.31 -7.62
N LEU A 367 -11.11 -1.20 -7.78
CA LEU A 367 -12.28 -1.17 -8.67
C LEU A 367 -11.87 -1.32 -10.15
N LEU A 368 -10.69 -0.79 -10.50
CA LEU A 368 -10.07 -0.94 -11.81
C LEU A 368 -8.70 -1.59 -11.64
N VAL A 369 -8.31 -2.48 -12.56
CA VAL A 369 -7.00 -3.16 -12.47
C VAL A 369 -5.81 -2.20 -12.57
N ILE A 370 -6.00 -1.00 -13.09
CA ILE A 370 -4.96 0.04 -13.17
C ILE A 370 -4.97 1.00 -11.97
N GLY A 371 -5.95 0.87 -11.07
CA GLY A 371 -6.17 1.79 -9.96
C GLY A 371 -5.26 1.57 -8.76
N SER A 372 -4.44 0.51 -8.76
CA SER A 372 -3.43 0.32 -7.72
C SER A 372 -2.21 -0.42 -8.26
N ALA A 373 -1.08 -0.26 -7.55
CA ALA A 373 0.15 -0.97 -7.86
C ALA A 373 -0.06 -2.50 -7.91
N ALA A 374 -0.87 -3.05 -6.99
CA ALA A 374 -1.25 -4.45 -6.99
C ALA A 374 -1.94 -4.86 -8.30
N GLY A 375 -2.87 -4.05 -8.80
CA GLY A 375 -3.56 -4.33 -10.06
C GLY A 375 -2.62 -4.31 -11.28
N ILE A 376 -1.76 -3.28 -11.38
CA ILE A 376 -0.79 -3.15 -12.49
C ILE A 376 0.20 -4.32 -12.48
N VAL A 377 0.72 -4.68 -11.30
CA VAL A 377 1.63 -5.82 -11.12
C VAL A 377 0.94 -7.11 -11.52
N ALA A 378 -0.30 -7.35 -11.09
CA ALA A 378 -1.07 -8.52 -11.50
C ALA A 378 -1.26 -8.58 -13.02
N MET A 379 -1.57 -7.45 -13.67
CA MET A 379 -1.73 -7.36 -15.13
C MET A 379 -0.42 -7.65 -15.87
N SER A 380 0.72 -7.19 -15.35
CA SER A 380 2.04 -7.46 -15.93
C SER A 380 2.48 -8.92 -15.82
N LYS A 381 2.05 -9.63 -14.75
CA LYS A 381 2.50 -10.99 -14.44
C LYS A 381 1.56 -12.08 -14.93
N VAL A 382 0.25 -11.82 -15.00
CA VAL A 382 -0.75 -12.85 -15.28
C VAL A 382 -1.13 -12.83 -16.77
N PRO A 383 -0.74 -13.86 -17.55
CA PRO A 383 -1.08 -13.91 -18.96
C PRO A 383 -2.60 -13.93 -19.17
N GLY A 384 -3.08 -13.08 -20.05
CA GLY A 384 -4.50 -12.96 -20.39
C GLY A 384 -5.33 -12.14 -19.40
N LEU A 385 -4.74 -11.59 -18.34
CA LEU A 385 -5.38 -10.54 -17.54
C LEU A 385 -5.28 -9.23 -18.32
N THR A 386 -6.41 -8.75 -18.84
CA THR A 386 -6.51 -7.44 -19.48
C THR A 386 -7.46 -6.55 -18.69
N PHE A 387 -7.36 -5.24 -18.88
CA PHE A 387 -8.32 -4.27 -18.32
C PHE A 387 -9.77 -4.68 -18.60
N ALA A 388 -10.08 -5.03 -19.86
CA ALA A 388 -11.42 -5.47 -20.25
C ALA A 388 -11.84 -6.80 -19.59
N ALA A 389 -10.91 -7.72 -19.34
CA ALA A 389 -11.21 -8.97 -18.66
C ALA A 389 -11.51 -8.75 -17.17
N TYR A 390 -10.76 -7.87 -16.51
CA TYR A 390 -10.97 -7.49 -15.12
C TYR A 390 -12.29 -6.71 -14.93
N MET A 391 -12.59 -5.77 -15.84
CA MET A 391 -13.78 -4.92 -15.83
C MET A 391 -15.09 -5.71 -15.79
N ARG A 392 -15.10 -6.96 -16.27
CA ARG A 392 -16.28 -7.86 -16.19
C ARG A 392 -16.74 -8.09 -14.75
N TYR A 393 -15.87 -7.89 -13.77
CA TYR A 393 -16.16 -8.05 -12.35
C TYR A 393 -16.43 -6.73 -11.62
N LEU A 394 -16.49 -5.58 -12.33
CA LEU A 394 -16.68 -4.26 -11.74
C LEU A 394 -17.93 -4.21 -10.83
N ALA A 395 -19.05 -4.77 -11.25
CA ALA A 395 -20.27 -4.77 -10.44
C ALA A 395 -20.09 -5.54 -9.11
N HIS A 396 -19.35 -6.64 -9.11
CA HIS A 396 -19.04 -7.41 -7.90
C HIS A 396 -18.06 -6.68 -7.00
N LEU A 397 -17.04 -6.04 -7.59
CA LEU A 397 -16.05 -5.22 -6.87
C LEU A 397 -16.71 -4.00 -6.23
N LEU A 398 -17.53 -3.27 -6.97
CA LEU A 398 -18.25 -2.10 -6.48
C LEU A 398 -19.23 -2.48 -5.35
N ALA A 399 -19.93 -3.60 -5.48
CA ALA A 399 -20.79 -4.10 -4.41
C ALA A 399 -19.98 -4.44 -3.14
N ALA A 400 -18.87 -5.17 -3.27
CA ALA A 400 -18.01 -5.51 -2.14
C ALA A 400 -17.40 -4.27 -1.48
N TYR A 401 -16.85 -3.36 -2.28
CA TYR A 401 -16.31 -2.06 -1.83
C TYR A 401 -17.36 -1.24 -1.07
N THR A 402 -18.56 -1.11 -1.62
CA THR A 402 -19.64 -0.31 -1.00
C THR A 402 -20.10 -0.90 0.32
N LEU A 403 -20.23 -2.23 0.40
CA LEU A 403 -20.58 -2.91 1.65
C LEU A 403 -19.50 -2.72 2.72
N GLY A 404 -18.24 -2.69 2.32
CA GLY A 404 -17.13 -2.49 3.24
C GLY A 404 -17.05 -1.06 3.74
N TYR A 405 -17.20 -0.10 2.84
CA TYR A 405 -17.27 1.31 3.18
C TYR A 405 -18.45 1.59 4.14
N ALA A 406 -19.61 1.00 3.89
CA ALA A 406 -20.74 1.08 4.82
C ALA A 406 -20.43 0.44 6.18
N GLY A 407 -19.72 -0.69 6.20
CA GLY A 407 -19.24 -1.34 7.44
C GLY A 407 -18.28 -0.46 8.24
N VAL A 408 -17.32 0.18 7.56
CA VAL A 408 -16.38 1.13 8.18
C VAL A 408 -17.10 2.36 8.71
N PHE A 409 -18.05 2.90 7.96
CA PHE A 409 -18.86 4.02 8.44
C PHE A 409 -19.65 3.67 9.70
N MET A 410 -20.26 2.49 9.74
CA MET A 410 -20.97 2.02 10.95
C MET A 410 -20.02 1.83 12.12
N LEU A 411 -18.81 1.30 11.88
CA LEU A 411 -17.77 1.15 12.90
C LEU A 411 -17.30 2.51 13.42
N GLY A 412 -17.08 3.48 12.53
CA GLY A 412 -16.63 4.84 12.85
C GLY A 412 -17.61 5.58 13.75
N ARG A 413 -18.92 5.27 13.71
CA ARG A 413 -19.90 5.84 14.66
C ARG A 413 -19.70 5.42 16.11
N PHE A 414 -18.95 4.36 16.37
CA PHE A 414 -18.61 3.89 17.72
C PHE A 414 -17.26 4.42 18.21
N ILE A 415 -16.51 5.09 17.34
CA ILE A 415 -15.16 5.60 17.56
C ILE A 415 -15.28 7.12 17.47
N ASN A 416 -15.63 7.75 18.60
CA ASN A 416 -15.65 9.21 18.73
C ASN A 416 -14.27 9.73 19.09
#